data_AF-A0A5D2HGY9-F1
#
_entry.id   AF-A0A5D2HGY9-F1
#
_cell.length_a   1.000
_cell.length_b   1.000
_cell.length_c   1.000
_cell.angle_alpha   90.00
_cell.angle_beta   90.00
_cell.angle_gamma   90.00
#
_symmetry.space_group_name_H-M   'P 1'
#
loop_
_entity.id
_entity.type
_entity.pdbx_description
1 polymer ?
#
loop_
_entity_poly.entity_id
_entity_poly.type
_entity_poly.pdbx_seq_one_letter_code
_entity_poly.pdbx_strand_id
1 'polypeptide(L)'
;MVIKIVCLRCRQKLTAPAYAEKITCGKCGEVNPIIKKPSPATSLEQGKISKPMEKLKKLLLGNTQRLSDSSGSSSSPPSKLCALDESGNQPPAKKRAVLCGVSYKKWKYKLKGTINDVMNMKTLLTQTYGFLERNILVLTEEESDTRLIPTKANIETCLKWLVNGCQKGDSLVFYYSGHGLRQPDFNQDERDGFDETICPVDFLREGMIVDNDIYATIVKPLSEGVTLHAIVDACHSGTILDLEHVYERDKL
;
A
#
# COMPACT_ATOMS: atom_id res chain seq x y z
N MET A 1 4.47 2.26 28.43
CA MET A 1 4.38 2.56 26.98
C MET A 1 3.61 3.85 26.79
N VAL A 2 4.18 4.80 26.06
CA VAL A 2 3.54 6.07 25.68
C VAL A 2 3.28 6.07 24.18
N ILE A 3 2.16 6.64 23.75
CA ILE A 3 1.76 6.77 22.36
C ILE A 3 1.83 8.25 21.99
N LYS A 4 2.46 8.55 20.87
CA LYS A 4 2.51 9.91 20.30
C LYS A 4 1.34 10.06 19.33
N ILE A 5 0.58 11.14 19.46
CA ILE A 5 -0.52 11.47 18.53
C ILE A 5 -0.52 12.97 18.21
N VAL A 6 -1.22 13.36 17.15
CA VAL A 6 -1.40 14.77 16.76
C VAL A 6 -2.78 15.26 17.18
N CYS A 7 -2.84 16.47 17.73
CA CYS A 7 -4.13 17.14 17.94
C CYS A 7 -4.86 17.40 16.60
N LEU A 8 -6.09 16.91 16.47
CA LEU A 8 -6.95 17.06 15.28
C LEU A 8 -7.33 18.52 14.97
N ARG A 9 -7.24 19.42 15.96
CA ARG A 9 -7.53 20.85 15.78
C ARG A 9 -6.27 21.68 15.53
N CYS A 10 -5.35 21.73 16.50
CA CYS A 10 -4.21 22.67 16.45
C CYS A 10 -2.88 22.03 16.05
N ARG A 11 -2.89 20.73 15.71
CA ARG A 11 -1.71 19.97 15.27
C ARG A 11 -0.57 19.86 16.30
N GLN A 12 -0.80 20.27 17.55
CA GLN A 12 0.16 20.08 18.64
C GLN A 12 0.46 18.58 18.83
N LYS A 13 1.75 18.24 18.95
CA LYS A 13 2.20 16.89 19.31
C LYS A 13 1.77 16.60 20.76
N LEU A 14 1.09 15.48 20.96
CA LEU A 14 0.60 15.03 22.26
C LEU A 14 1.24 13.69 22.60
N THR A 15 1.48 13.47 23.90
CA THR A 15 1.92 12.18 24.42
C THR A 15 0.84 11.66 25.35
N ALA A 16 0.34 10.46 25.09
CA ALA A 16 -0.68 9.81 25.90
C ALA A 16 -0.18 8.46 26.44
N PRO A 17 -0.60 8.05 27.64
CA PRO A 17 -0.38 6.69 28.11
C PRO A 17 -1.05 5.68 27.17
N ALA A 18 -0.43 4.53 26.91
CA ALA A 18 -0.98 3.53 25.98
C ALA A 18 -2.34 2.96 26.38
N TYR A 19 -2.73 3.07 27.65
CA TYR A 19 -4.05 2.67 28.12
C TYR A 19 -5.15 3.71 27.84
N ALA A 20 -4.80 4.98 27.59
CA ALA A 20 -5.76 6.05 27.42
C ALA A 20 -6.60 5.89 26.14
N GLU A 21 -7.89 6.18 26.23
CA GLU A 21 -8.84 6.13 25.09
C GLU A 21 -9.00 7.48 24.39
N LYS A 22 -8.69 8.57 25.10
CA LYS A 22 -8.75 9.94 24.62
C LYS A 22 -7.74 10.82 25.37
N ILE A 23 -7.29 11.89 24.75
CA ILE A 23 -6.44 12.90 25.37
C ILE A 23 -6.86 14.31 24.95
N THR A 24 -6.96 15.20 25.94
CA THR A 24 -7.25 16.62 25.70
C THR A 24 -5.97 17.35 25.33
N CYS A 25 -6.01 18.11 24.25
CA CYS A 25 -4.89 18.95 23.84
C CYS A 25 -4.70 20.11 24.82
N GLY A 26 -3.55 20.15 25.50
CA GLY A 26 -3.21 21.25 26.42
C GLY A 26 -3.11 22.63 25.77
N LYS A 27 -3.00 22.71 24.43
CA LYS A 27 -2.89 23.97 23.68
C LYS A 27 -4.24 24.55 23.25
N CYS A 28 -5.19 23.71 22.81
CA CYS A 28 -6.45 24.18 22.21
C CYS A 28 -7.71 23.58 22.81
N GLY A 29 -7.58 22.68 23.79
CA GLY A 29 -8.71 22.04 24.47
C GLY A 29 -9.41 20.93 23.67
N GLU A 30 -9.00 20.66 22.42
CA GLU A 30 -9.61 19.60 21.60
C GLU A 30 -9.41 18.21 22.22
N VAL A 31 -10.46 17.39 22.20
CA VAL A 31 -10.41 16.01 22.72
C VAL A 31 -10.08 15.05 21.57
N ASN A 32 -8.92 14.42 21.64
CA ASN A 32 -8.39 13.58 20.56
C ASN A 32 -8.57 12.10 20.94
N PRO A 33 -9.28 11.30 20.14
CA PRO A 33 -9.41 9.87 20.38
C PRO A 33 -8.07 9.16 20.15
N ILE A 34 -7.79 8.14 20.95
CA ILE A 34 -6.62 7.27 20.79
C ILE A 34 -7.11 5.96 20.19
N ILE A 35 -6.88 5.79 18.89
CA ILE A 35 -7.27 4.58 18.16
C ILE A 35 -6.21 3.50 18.44
N LYS A 36 -6.56 2.52 19.27
CA LYS A 36 -5.71 1.34 19.50
C LYS A 36 -5.76 0.47 18.24
N LYS A 37 -4.58 0.12 17.68
CA LYS A 37 -4.50 -0.96 16.67
C LYS A 37 -5.14 -2.21 17.28
N PRO A 38 -6.05 -2.91 16.59
CA PRO A 38 -6.51 -4.20 17.07
C PRO A 38 -5.30 -5.14 17.13
N SER A 39 -4.99 -5.64 18.33
CA SER A 39 -4.04 -6.73 18.52
C SER A 39 -4.52 -7.97 17.77
N PRO A 40 -3.62 -8.78 17.19
CA PRO A 40 -4.02 -10.04 16.58
C PRO A 40 -4.65 -10.92 17.66
N ALA A 41 -5.95 -11.20 17.51
CA ALA A 41 -6.70 -12.02 18.44
C ALA A 41 -6.14 -13.45 18.37
N THR A 42 -5.51 -13.88 19.45
CA THR A 42 -5.39 -15.29 19.82
C THR A 42 -6.79 -15.89 19.96
N SER A 43 -6.99 -16.99 19.26
CA SER A 43 -8.16 -17.85 19.23
C SER A 43 -8.63 -18.33 20.60
N LEU A 44 -9.92 -18.72 20.63
CA LEU A 44 -10.75 -19.30 21.70
C LEU A 44 -11.49 -18.28 22.57
N GLU A 45 -12.76 -18.03 22.25
CA GLU A 45 -13.87 -18.78 22.86
C GLU A 45 -15.20 -18.57 22.09
N GLN A 46 -16.03 -19.61 22.14
CA GLN A 46 -17.33 -19.74 21.49
C GLN A 46 -18.40 -18.97 22.28
N GLY A 47 -19.36 -18.34 21.58
CA GLY A 47 -20.71 -18.22 22.14
C GLY A 47 -21.53 -16.98 21.78
N LYS A 48 -22.62 -17.26 21.04
CA LYS A 48 -23.96 -16.64 21.07
C LYS A 48 -24.30 -15.57 20.02
N ILE A 49 -25.39 -15.93 19.34
CA ILE A 49 -26.02 -15.36 18.15
C ILE A 49 -27.04 -14.28 18.54
N SER A 50 -27.19 -13.25 17.72
CA SER A 50 -28.50 -12.60 17.49
C SER A 50 -28.63 -12.09 16.05
N LYS A 51 -29.65 -12.60 15.33
CA LYS A 51 -30.05 -12.31 13.93
C LYS A 51 -30.68 -10.90 13.83
N PRO A 52 -30.63 -10.19 12.67
CA PRO A 52 -31.48 -10.52 11.51
C PRO A 52 -30.88 -10.18 10.12
N MET A 53 -30.38 -11.19 9.38
CA MET A 53 -30.05 -11.10 7.94
C MET A 53 -30.55 -12.33 7.16
N GLU A 54 -31.71 -12.87 7.54
CA GLU A 54 -32.39 -14.00 6.86
C GLU A 54 -33.43 -13.53 5.82
N LYS A 55 -33.30 -12.31 5.28
CA LYS A 55 -34.24 -11.76 4.29
C LYS A 55 -33.62 -11.35 2.95
N LEU A 56 -32.31 -11.55 2.75
CA LEU A 56 -31.64 -11.18 1.50
C LEU A 56 -31.19 -12.36 0.62
N LYS A 57 -31.30 -13.61 1.09
CA LYS A 57 -30.94 -14.81 0.31
C LYS A 57 -32.05 -15.35 -0.61
N LYS A 58 -33.26 -14.78 -0.56
CA LYS A 58 -34.42 -15.27 -1.33
C LYS A 58 -34.73 -14.46 -2.60
N LEU A 59 -33.89 -13.49 -2.96
CA LEU A 59 -34.11 -12.63 -4.14
C LEU A 59 -33.15 -12.89 -5.33
N LEU A 60 -32.22 -13.83 -5.22
CA LEU A 60 -31.19 -14.05 -6.26
C LEU A 60 -31.00 -15.51 -6.69
N LEU A 61 -32.03 -16.34 -6.55
CA LEU A 61 -32.08 -17.64 -7.24
C LEU A 61 -33.40 -17.78 -7.99
N GLY A 62 -33.36 -17.43 -9.28
CA GLY A 62 -34.43 -17.64 -10.25
C GLY A 62 -33.87 -18.31 -11.50
N ASN A 63 -34.22 -19.59 -11.63
CA ASN A 63 -34.34 -20.43 -12.82
C ASN A 63 -33.10 -20.83 -13.66
N THR A 64 -32.72 -22.09 -13.44
CA THR A 64 -32.11 -23.02 -14.39
C THR A 64 -33.05 -23.36 -15.56
N GLN A 65 -32.53 -23.31 -16.79
CA GLN A 65 -32.86 -24.31 -17.83
C GLN A 65 -31.56 -24.82 -18.46
N ARG A 66 -31.50 -26.16 -18.59
CA ARG A 66 -30.42 -26.95 -19.18
C ARG A 66 -30.28 -26.67 -20.68
N LEU A 67 -29.06 -26.82 -21.22
CA LEU A 67 -28.74 -27.78 -22.28
C LEU A 67 -27.22 -27.89 -22.52
N SER A 68 -26.78 -29.15 -22.56
CA SER A 68 -25.64 -29.77 -23.26
C SER A 68 -24.18 -29.43 -22.92
N ASP A 69 -23.46 -30.53 -22.70
CA ASP A 69 -22.04 -30.70 -22.46
C ASP A 69 -21.11 -30.08 -23.53
N SER A 70 -20.02 -29.47 -23.07
CA SER A 70 -18.70 -29.68 -23.68
C SER A 70 -17.61 -29.40 -22.63
N SER A 71 -16.73 -30.38 -22.49
CA SER A 71 -15.57 -30.38 -21.61
C SER A 71 -14.57 -29.28 -22.02
N GLY A 72 -14.42 -28.27 -21.18
CA GLY A 72 -13.35 -27.29 -21.24
C GLY A 72 -12.97 -26.89 -19.81
N SER A 73 -11.77 -27.26 -19.37
CA SER A 73 -11.25 -26.90 -18.05
C SER A 73 -11.09 -25.38 -17.96
N SER A 74 -12.03 -24.71 -17.29
CA SER A 74 -11.88 -23.32 -16.89
C SER A 74 -11.15 -23.27 -15.54
N SER A 75 -9.85 -23.56 -15.56
CA SER A 75 -9.00 -23.13 -14.46
C SER A 75 -8.89 -21.61 -14.53
N SER A 76 -9.53 -20.93 -13.58
CA SER A 76 -9.21 -19.53 -13.32
C SER A 76 -7.70 -19.45 -13.07
N PRO A 77 -6.93 -18.56 -13.73
CA PRO A 77 -5.50 -18.49 -13.49
C PRO A 77 -5.25 -18.23 -12.01
N PRO A 78 -4.28 -18.91 -11.38
CA PRO A 78 -3.87 -18.59 -10.03
C PRO A 78 -3.51 -17.11 -9.99
N SER A 79 -4.04 -16.46 -8.98
CA SER A 79 -3.86 -15.05 -8.73
C SER A 79 -2.37 -14.68 -8.68
N LYS A 80 -1.97 -13.55 -9.31
CA LYS A 80 -0.54 -13.19 -9.53
C LYS A 80 0.31 -13.23 -8.27
N LEU A 81 -0.28 -12.95 -7.10
CA LEU A 81 0.39 -13.04 -5.80
C LEU A 81 0.58 -14.50 -5.32
N CYS A 82 -0.37 -15.41 -5.59
CA CYS A 82 -0.23 -16.85 -5.28
C CYS A 82 0.86 -17.52 -6.11
N ALA A 83 1.06 -17.07 -7.36
CA ALA A 83 2.17 -17.55 -8.18
C ALA A 83 3.56 -17.18 -7.61
N LEU A 84 3.62 -16.29 -6.61
CA LEU A 84 4.84 -15.92 -5.88
C LEU A 84 5.16 -16.89 -4.73
N ASP A 85 4.15 -17.56 -4.17
CA ASP A 85 4.29 -18.49 -3.04
C ASP A 85 4.65 -19.92 -3.49
N GLU A 86 4.32 -20.28 -4.73
CA GLU A 86 4.33 -21.68 -5.24
C GLU A 86 5.65 -22.14 -5.89
N SER A 87 6.72 -21.34 -5.90
CA SER A 87 8.00 -21.78 -6.48
C SER A 87 9.18 -21.55 -5.54
N GLY A 88 9.24 -22.34 -4.47
CA GLY A 88 10.36 -22.38 -3.52
C GLY A 88 11.69 -22.90 -4.06
N ASN A 89 11.98 -22.77 -5.37
CA ASN A 89 13.23 -23.30 -5.95
C ASN A 89 13.80 -22.49 -7.13
N GLN A 90 13.34 -21.26 -7.37
CA GLN A 90 13.94 -20.37 -8.39
C GLN A 90 14.36 -19.04 -7.75
N PRO A 91 15.58 -18.53 -8.02
CA PRO A 91 15.96 -17.21 -7.57
C PRO A 91 15.00 -16.16 -8.12
N PRO A 92 14.72 -15.08 -7.36
CA PRO A 92 13.84 -14.02 -7.83
C PRO A 92 14.29 -13.47 -9.18
N ALA A 93 13.35 -13.00 -10.00
CA ALA A 93 13.69 -12.47 -11.30
C ALA A 93 14.59 -11.23 -11.21
N LYS A 94 15.57 -11.13 -12.11
CA LYS A 94 16.51 -9.99 -12.20
C LYS A 94 15.85 -8.65 -12.47
N LYS A 95 14.64 -8.64 -13.03
CA LYS A 95 13.84 -7.44 -13.31
C LYS A 95 12.46 -7.60 -12.71
N ARG A 96 12.14 -6.81 -11.69
CA ARG A 96 10.86 -6.82 -10.96
C ARG A 96 10.31 -5.41 -10.77
N ALA A 97 9.00 -5.27 -10.82
CA ALA A 97 8.37 -3.98 -10.60
C ALA A 97 7.11 -4.09 -9.73
N VAL A 98 6.87 -3.07 -8.90
CA VAL A 98 5.60 -2.82 -8.22
C VAL A 98 5.07 -1.49 -8.72
N LEU A 99 3.90 -1.51 -9.35
CA LEU A 99 3.22 -0.33 -9.91
C LEU A 99 1.91 -0.13 -9.15
N CYS A 100 1.77 0.98 -8.45
CA CYS A 100 0.63 1.27 -7.59
C CYS A 100 -0.10 2.53 -8.04
N GLY A 101 -1.40 2.40 -8.34
CA GLY A 101 -2.26 3.50 -8.75
C GLY A 101 -3.47 3.58 -7.84
N VAL A 102 -3.62 4.69 -7.11
CA VAL A 102 -4.72 4.87 -6.16
C VAL A 102 -5.63 5.99 -6.66
N SER A 103 -6.90 5.70 -6.96
CA SER A 103 -7.83 6.68 -7.52
C SER A 103 -8.83 7.22 -6.49
N TYR A 104 -9.01 6.54 -5.36
CA TYR A 104 -9.94 6.89 -4.28
C TYR A 104 -11.40 7.00 -4.78
N LYS A 105 -11.87 6.02 -5.58
CA LYS A 105 -13.12 6.13 -6.35
C LYS A 105 -14.37 6.47 -5.52
N LYS A 106 -14.37 6.08 -4.24
CA LYS A 106 -15.48 6.26 -3.30
C LYS A 106 -15.44 7.59 -2.52
N TRP A 107 -14.48 8.46 -2.80
CA TRP A 107 -14.20 9.65 -1.98
C TRP A 107 -14.34 10.96 -2.75
N LYS A 108 -14.57 12.05 -2.01
CA LYS A 108 -14.67 13.42 -2.54
C LYS A 108 -13.38 13.88 -3.24
N TYR A 109 -12.24 13.32 -2.85
CA TYR A 109 -10.91 13.64 -3.37
C TYR A 109 -10.43 12.62 -4.41
N LYS A 110 -11.35 12.10 -5.23
CA LYS A 110 -11.03 11.15 -6.30
C LYS A 110 -10.02 11.75 -7.29
N LEU A 111 -9.01 10.97 -7.64
CA LEU A 111 -8.10 11.28 -8.73
C LEU A 111 -8.56 10.62 -10.03
N LYS A 112 -8.28 11.28 -11.15
CA LYS A 112 -8.42 10.73 -12.50
C LYS A 112 -7.02 10.56 -13.06
N GLY A 113 -6.77 9.48 -13.79
CA GLY A 113 -5.49 9.27 -14.47
C GLY A 113 -4.58 8.22 -13.81
N THR A 114 -4.65 8.03 -12.48
CA THR A 114 -3.66 7.17 -11.78
C THR A 114 -3.55 5.75 -12.32
N ILE A 115 -4.67 5.15 -12.76
CA ILE A 115 -4.68 3.84 -13.43
C ILE A 115 -4.04 3.90 -14.82
N ASN A 116 -4.34 4.94 -15.60
CA ASN A 116 -3.72 5.15 -16.91
C ASN A 116 -2.21 5.32 -16.79
N ASP A 117 -1.74 6.05 -15.78
CA ASP A 117 -0.31 6.29 -15.55
C ASP A 117 0.41 4.98 -15.19
N VAL A 118 -0.20 4.15 -14.33
CA VAL A 118 0.28 2.79 -14.03
C VAL A 118 0.34 1.93 -15.29
N MET A 119 -0.68 1.98 -16.14
CA MET A 119 -0.70 1.18 -17.37
C MET A 119 0.32 1.66 -18.41
N ASN A 120 0.57 2.97 -18.48
CA ASN A 120 1.65 3.54 -19.31
C ASN A 120 3.02 3.10 -18.81
N MET A 121 3.24 3.14 -17.49
CA MET A 121 4.48 2.65 -16.88
C MET A 121 4.68 1.15 -17.13
N LYS A 122 3.63 0.34 -16.96
CA LYS A 122 3.67 -1.10 -17.28
C LYS A 122 4.06 -1.35 -18.74
N THR A 123 3.44 -0.60 -19.66
CA THR A 123 3.72 -0.69 -21.10
C THR A 123 5.17 -0.32 -21.41
N LEU A 124 5.67 0.78 -20.85
CA LEU A 124 7.06 1.21 -20.98
C LEU A 124 8.04 0.14 -20.47
N LEU A 125 7.81 -0.41 -19.28
CA LEU A 125 8.69 -1.42 -18.68
C LEU A 125 8.72 -2.71 -19.50
N THR A 126 7.57 -3.16 -19.98
CA THR A 126 7.45 -4.41 -20.75
C THR A 126 7.99 -4.27 -22.17
N GLN A 127 7.62 -3.20 -22.88
CA GLN A 127 7.94 -3.03 -24.31
C GLN A 127 9.33 -2.45 -24.54
N THR A 128 9.82 -1.58 -23.65
CA THR A 128 11.10 -0.88 -23.85
C THR A 128 12.21 -1.46 -22.97
N TYR A 129 11.91 -1.72 -21.70
CA TYR A 129 12.93 -2.13 -20.73
C TYR A 129 12.99 -3.64 -20.48
N GLY A 130 12.18 -4.44 -21.17
CA GLY A 130 12.22 -5.91 -21.15
C GLY A 130 11.86 -6.53 -19.81
N PHE A 131 11.01 -5.88 -19.01
CA PHE A 131 10.39 -6.53 -17.84
C PHE A 131 9.36 -7.54 -18.31
N LEU A 132 9.40 -8.76 -17.79
CA LEU A 132 8.36 -9.75 -18.08
C LEU A 132 7.10 -9.40 -17.28
N GLU A 133 5.92 -9.50 -17.91
CA GLU A 133 4.67 -9.15 -17.26
C GLU A 133 4.41 -9.92 -15.95
N ARG A 134 4.85 -11.19 -15.89
CA ARG A 134 4.76 -12.02 -14.67
C ARG A 134 5.62 -11.51 -13.49
N ASN A 135 6.59 -10.64 -13.75
CA ASN A 135 7.46 -10.03 -12.75
C ASN A 135 7.02 -8.60 -12.38
N ILE A 136 5.83 -8.18 -12.81
CA ILE A 136 5.26 -6.88 -12.50
C ILE A 136 3.99 -7.08 -11.68
N LEU A 137 4.01 -6.59 -10.44
CA LEU A 137 2.81 -6.47 -9.62
C LEU A 137 2.17 -5.11 -9.88
N VAL A 138 0.88 -5.15 -10.22
CA VAL A 138 0.07 -3.96 -10.45
C VAL A 138 -0.97 -3.90 -9.35
N LEU A 139 -1.03 -2.79 -8.62
CA LEU A 139 -2.02 -2.55 -7.60
C LEU A 139 -2.93 -1.40 -8.00
N THR A 140 -4.21 -1.69 -8.23
CA THR A 140 -5.23 -0.66 -8.53
C THR A 140 -6.59 -1.08 -7.97
N GLU A 141 -7.51 -0.12 -7.81
CA GLU A 141 -8.90 -0.41 -7.41
C GLU A 141 -9.72 -1.17 -8.47
N GLU A 142 -9.14 -1.47 -9.65
CA GLU A 142 -9.79 -2.24 -10.73
C GLU A 142 -9.34 -3.70 -10.79
N GLU A 143 -8.34 -4.08 -9.99
CA GLU A 143 -7.88 -5.46 -9.94
C GLU A 143 -8.97 -6.38 -9.36
N SER A 144 -9.15 -7.54 -9.99
CA SER A 144 -10.11 -8.56 -9.54
C SER A 144 -9.60 -9.33 -8.32
N ASP A 145 -8.28 -9.50 -8.20
CA ASP A 145 -7.67 -10.05 -6.99
C ASP A 145 -7.61 -8.99 -5.89
N THR A 146 -8.35 -9.24 -4.80
CA THR A 146 -8.39 -8.36 -3.62
C THR A 146 -7.03 -8.04 -3.01
N ARG A 147 -6.02 -8.90 -3.22
CA ARG A 147 -4.64 -8.69 -2.72
C ARG A 147 -3.84 -7.71 -3.57
N LEU A 148 -4.34 -7.38 -4.76
CA LEU A 148 -3.81 -6.35 -5.64
C LEU A 148 -4.60 -5.04 -5.53
N ILE A 149 -5.58 -4.94 -4.63
CA ILE A 149 -6.16 -3.65 -4.27
C ILE A 149 -5.11 -2.86 -3.45
N PRO A 150 -4.88 -1.56 -3.69
CA PRO A 150 -3.82 -0.79 -3.04
C PRO A 150 -4.18 -0.37 -1.61
N THR A 151 -4.45 -1.35 -0.75
CA THR A 151 -4.55 -1.18 0.70
C THR A 151 -3.17 -1.02 1.32
N LYS A 152 -3.09 -0.44 2.52
CA LYS A 152 -1.80 -0.27 3.23
C LYS A 152 -1.03 -1.59 3.32
N ALA A 153 -1.70 -2.63 3.80
CA ALA A 153 -1.10 -3.95 3.98
C ALA A 153 -0.62 -4.59 2.66
N ASN A 154 -1.40 -4.43 1.57
CA ASN A 154 -1.03 -4.99 0.27
C ASN A 154 0.16 -4.26 -0.35
N ILE A 155 0.20 -2.92 -0.24
CA ILE A 155 1.33 -2.12 -0.70
C ILE A 155 2.60 -2.56 0.04
N GLU A 156 2.58 -2.57 1.37
CA GLU A 156 3.73 -3.01 2.19
C GLU A 156 4.20 -4.44 1.85
N THR A 157 3.25 -5.35 1.61
CA THR A 157 3.55 -6.73 1.21
C THR A 157 4.23 -6.80 -0.16
N CYS A 158 3.72 -6.04 -1.14
CA CYS A 158 4.30 -6.00 -2.48
C CYS A 158 5.68 -5.32 -2.49
N LEU A 159 5.89 -4.28 -1.67
CA LEU A 159 7.20 -3.64 -1.50
C LEU A 159 8.23 -4.61 -0.90
N LYS A 160 7.85 -5.41 0.10
CA LYS A 160 8.72 -6.48 0.63
C LYS A 160 9.04 -7.52 -0.45
N TRP A 161 8.05 -7.91 -1.25
CA TRP A 161 8.27 -8.82 -2.38
C TRP A 161 9.25 -8.24 -3.41
N LEU A 162 9.18 -6.93 -3.69
CA LEU A 162 10.03 -6.26 -4.69
C LEU A 162 11.51 -6.46 -4.39
N VAL A 163 11.91 -6.30 -3.13
CA VAL A 163 13.31 -6.39 -2.70
C VAL A 163 13.73 -7.77 -2.20
N ASN A 164 12.78 -8.68 -1.97
CA ASN A 164 13.07 -10.00 -1.42
C ASN A 164 14.10 -10.74 -2.30
N GLY A 165 15.17 -11.22 -1.66
CA GLY A 165 16.24 -11.99 -2.30
C GLY A 165 16.95 -11.28 -3.47
N CYS A 166 16.96 -9.95 -3.50
CA CYS A 166 17.67 -9.20 -4.54
C CYS A 166 19.19 -9.44 -4.49
N GLN A 167 19.79 -9.54 -5.67
CA GLN A 167 21.22 -9.81 -5.86
C GLN A 167 21.86 -8.78 -6.78
N LYS A 168 23.20 -8.66 -6.71
CA LYS A 168 23.99 -7.78 -7.57
C LYS A 168 23.60 -7.94 -9.04
N GLY A 169 23.27 -6.82 -9.68
CA GLY A 169 22.82 -6.75 -11.07
C GLY A 169 21.30 -6.78 -11.26
N ASP A 170 20.51 -6.93 -10.19
CA ASP A 170 19.05 -6.80 -10.25
C ASP A 170 18.62 -5.35 -10.53
N SER A 171 17.52 -5.19 -11.26
CA SER A 171 16.90 -3.92 -11.60
C SER A 171 15.44 -3.93 -11.14
N LEU A 172 15.16 -3.11 -10.13
CA LEU A 172 13.87 -3.01 -9.45
C LEU A 172 13.21 -1.68 -9.83
N VAL A 173 11.87 -1.70 -9.94
CA VAL A 173 11.08 -0.49 -10.16
C VAL A 173 9.95 -0.40 -9.15
N PHE A 174 9.86 0.74 -8.46
CA PHE A 174 8.69 1.13 -7.70
C PHE A 174 8.06 2.34 -8.37
N TYR A 175 6.80 2.22 -8.79
CA TYR A 175 6.02 3.34 -9.34
C TYR A 175 4.79 3.57 -8.48
N TYR A 176 4.56 4.81 -8.06
CA TYR A 176 3.36 5.21 -7.35
C TYR A 176 2.71 6.42 -8.03
N SER A 177 1.40 6.36 -8.26
CA SER A 177 0.57 7.49 -8.67
C SER A 177 -0.67 7.57 -7.77
N GLY A 178 -0.81 8.70 -7.06
CA GLY A 178 -1.86 8.87 -6.05
C GLY A 178 -1.69 10.13 -5.21
N HIS A 179 -2.43 10.21 -4.10
CA HIS A 179 -2.23 11.31 -3.15
C HIS A 179 -0.94 11.08 -2.36
N GLY A 180 -0.25 12.20 -2.13
CA GLY A 180 0.79 12.32 -1.12
C GLY A 180 0.42 13.45 -0.17
N LEU A 181 0.67 13.21 1.13
CA LEU A 181 0.35 14.13 2.21
C LEU A 181 1.56 14.27 3.13
N ARG A 182 1.51 15.25 4.04
CA ARG A 182 2.51 15.43 5.08
C ARG A 182 1.93 15.18 6.46
N GLN A 183 2.68 14.53 7.34
CA GLN A 183 2.32 14.38 8.75
C GLN A 183 3.44 14.94 9.64
N PRO A 184 3.15 15.43 10.86
CA PRO A 184 4.21 15.89 11.75
C PRO A 184 5.16 14.74 12.09
N ASP A 185 6.45 14.98 11.90
CA ASP A 185 7.53 14.03 12.20
C ASP A 185 7.58 13.80 13.72
N PHE A 186 7.68 12.54 14.16
CA PHE A 186 7.75 12.19 15.59
C PHE A 186 9.14 11.76 16.08
N ASN A 187 10.07 11.55 15.16
CA ASN A 187 11.46 11.10 15.31
C ASN A 187 12.43 12.29 15.31
N GLN A 188 12.03 13.43 14.73
CA GLN A 188 12.86 14.63 14.53
C GLN A 188 14.04 14.38 13.59
N ASP A 189 13.88 13.51 12.60
CA ASP A 189 14.82 13.27 11.51
C ASP A 189 14.58 14.20 10.31
N GLU A 190 13.40 14.81 10.21
CA GLU A 190 13.08 15.74 9.13
C GLU A 190 13.41 17.20 9.45
N ARG A 191 14.08 17.88 8.51
CA ARG A 191 14.57 19.26 8.70
C ARG A 191 13.44 20.28 8.87
N ASP A 192 12.29 20.03 8.25
CA ASP A 192 11.13 20.90 8.36
C ASP A 192 10.04 20.34 9.31
N GLY A 193 10.32 19.19 9.93
CA GLY A 193 9.50 18.58 10.97
C GLY A 193 8.23 17.90 10.48
N PHE A 194 8.17 17.49 9.22
CA PHE A 194 7.07 16.69 8.68
C PHE A 194 7.57 15.52 7.81
N ASP A 195 7.04 14.32 8.06
CA ASP A 195 7.22 13.16 7.18
C ASP A 195 6.36 13.32 5.92
N GLU A 196 6.93 12.95 4.78
CA GLU A 196 6.22 12.71 3.53
C GLU A 196 5.52 11.35 3.56
N THR A 197 4.35 11.27 2.91
CA THR A 197 3.55 10.05 2.95
C THR A 197 2.90 9.75 1.61
N ILE A 198 2.74 8.46 1.33
CA ILE A 198 1.79 7.98 0.32
C ILE A 198 0.49 7.55 0.99
N CYS A 199 -0.62 7.69 0.27
CA CYS A 199 -1.96 7.40 0.78
C CYS A 199 -2.55 6.14 0.14
N PRO A 200 -2.56 4.99 0.84
CA PRO A 200 -3.31 3.80 0.41
C PRO A 200 -4.81 4.08 0.26
N VAL A 201 -5.56 3.20 -0.41
CA VAL A 201 -7.02 3.39 -0.58
C VAL A 201 -7.80 3.44 0.74
N ASP A 202 -7.25 2.82 1.78
CA ASP A 202 -7.81 2.70 3.14
C ASP A 202 -7.09 3.60 4.16
N PHE A 203 -6.34 4.62 3.71
CA PHE A 203 -5.53 5.48 4.57
C PHE A 203 -6.30 6.18 5.71
N LEU A 204 -7.60 6.45 5.53
CA LEU A 204 -8.45 7.03 6.57
C LEU A 204 -8.69 6.08 7.75
N ARG A 205 -8.56 4.77 7.54
CA ARG A 205 -8.74 3.74 8.57
C ARG A 205 -7.39 3.19 9.07
N GLU A 206 -6.49 2.84 8.14
CA GLU A 206 -5.20 2.19 8.47
C GLU A 206 -4.02 3.18 8.60
N GLY A 207 -4.27 4.46 8.30
CA GLY A 207 -3.24 5.49 8.23
C GLY A 207 -2.49 5.50 6.90
N MET A 208 -1.64 6.52 6.74
CA MET A 208 -0.77 6.67 5.59
C MET A 208 0.48 5.77 5.73
N ILE A 209 1.28 5.65 4.67
CA ILE A 209 2.62 5.02 4.73
C ILE A 209 3.64 6.17 4.67
N VAL A 210 4.51 6.25 5.66
CA VAL A 210 5.52 7.31 5.79
C VAL A 210 6.79 6.95 5.04
N ASP A 211 7.52 7.96 4.57
CA ASP A 211 8.86 7.88 3.99
C ASP A 211 9.79 6.90 4.71
N ASN A 212 9.90 7.00 6.04
CA ASN A 212 10.71 6.15 6.90
C ASN A 212 10.37 4.65 6.74
N ASP A 213 9.07 4.31 6.63
CA ASP A 213 8.62 2.94 6.42
C ASP A 213 8.96 2.47 5.00
N ILE A 214 8.89 3.36 4.01
CA ILE A 214 9.28 3.08 2.62
C ILE A 214 10.80 2.85 2.56
N TYR A 215 11.60 3.75 3.13
CA TYR A 215 13.05 3.64 3.23
C TYR A 215 13.47 2.31 3.87
N ALA A 216 12.91 2.01 5.05
CA ALA A 216 13.19 0.78 5.78
C ALA A 216 12.82 -0.48 4.97
N THR A 217 11.77 -0.40 4.15
CA THR A 217 11.26 -1.54 3.39
C THR A 217 12.00 -1.77 2.08
N ILE A 218 12.33 -0.73 1.30
CA ILE A 218 12.85 -0.91 -0.06
C ILE A 218 14.22 -0.28 -0.34
N VAL A 219 14.74 0.57 0.54
CA VAL A 219 16.07 1.20 0.37
C VAL A 219 17.10 0.51 1.25
N LYS A 220 16.84 0.45 2.57
CA LYS A 220 17.74 -0.15 3.56
C LYS A 220 18.17 -1.60 3.27
N PRO A 221 17.31 -2.51 2.75
CA PRO A 221 17.70 -3.90 2.53
C PRO A 221 18.41 -4.17 1.19
N LEU A 222 18.61 -3.15 0.33
CA LEU A 222 19.26 -3.35 -0.97
C LEU A 222 20.74 -3.73 -0.78
N SER A 223 21.16 -4.77 -1.51
CA SER A 223 22.56 -5.21 -1.55
C SER A 223 23.35 -4.43 -2.61
N GLU A 224 24.68 -4.41 -2.45
CA GLU A 224 25.57 -3.69 -3.37
C GLU A 224 25.38 -4.15 -4.83
N GLY A 225 25.19 -3.18 -5.73
CA GLY A 225 25.00 -3.41 -7.15
C GLY A 225 23.58 -3.80 -7.56
N VAL A 226 22.61 -3.77 -6.64
CA VAL A 226 21.18 -3.72 -6.99
C VAL A 226 20.81 -2.29 -7.39
N THR A 227 19.99 -2.12 -8.42
CA THR A 227 19.49 -0.80 -8.84
C THR A 227 17.98 -0.72 -8.60
N LEU A 228 17.53 0.18 -7.74
CA LEU A 228 16.12 0.53 -7.57
C LEU A 228 15.81 1.88 -8.25
N HIS A 229 14.87 1.88 -9.18
CA HIS A 229 14.27 3.11 -9.71
C HIS A 229 12.92 3.32 -9.06
N ALA A 230 12.78 4.39 -8.28
CA ALA A 230 11.53 4.76 -7.67
C ALA A 230 11.00 6.06 -8.28
N ILE A 231 9.76 6.03 -8.77
CA ILE A 231 9.10 7.16 -9.41
C ILE A 231 7.78 7.38 -8.67
N VAL A 232 7.62 8.55 -8.07
CA VAL A 232 6.49 8.88 -7.21
C VAL A 232 5.78 10.13 -7.74
N ASP A 233 4.68 9.89 -8.44
CA ASP A 233 3.77 10.92 -8.94
C ASP A 233 2.71 11.24 -7.88
N ALA A 234 3.10 12.11 -6.95
CA ALA A 234 2.28 12.55 -5.83
C ALA A 234 2.71 13.95 -5.35
N CYS A 235 1.83 14.68 -4.67
CA CYS A 235 2.22 15.90 -3.97
C CYS A 235 3.12 15.57 -2.77
N HIS A 236 4.06 16.47 -2.44
CA HIS A 236 4.97 16.30 -1.30
C HIS A 236 5.72 14.96 -1.32
N SER A 237 6.34 14.62 -2.45
CA SER A 237 7.07 13.36 -2.62
C SER A 237 8.59 13.53 -2.79
N GLY A 238 9.11 14.76 -2.70
CA GLY A 238 10.52 15.07 -2.99
C GLY A 238 11.53 14.30 -2.12
N THR A 239 11.12 13.94 -0.91
CA THR A 239 11.91 13.23 0.12
C THR A 239 11.31 11.87 0.48
N ILE A 240 10.36 11.34 -0.29
CA ILE A 240 9.57 10.12 0.03
C ILE A 240 10.38 8.82 0.22
N LEU A 241 11.69 8.87 0.05
CA LEU A 241 12.62 7.75 0.18
C LEU A 241 13.82 8.06 1.07
N ASP A 242 13.86 9.20 1.78
CA ASP A 242 14.93 9.61 2.68
C ASP A 242 16.35 9.47 2.08
N LEU A 243 16.49 9.83 0.80
CA LEU A 243 17.75 9.71 0.10
C LEU A 243 18.69 10.86 0.48
N GLU A 244 19.93 10.52 0.82
CA GLU A 244 20.96 11.47 1.26
C GLU A 244 21.30 12.52 0.20
N HIS A 245 21.23 12.15 -1.09
CA HIS A 245 21.65 13.00 -2.20
C HIS A 245 20.45 13.41 -3.05
N VAL A 246 20.28 14.71 -3.24
CA VAL A 246 19.22 15.31 -4.07
C VAL A 246 19.85 16.17 -5.16
N TYR A 247 19.38 15.98 -6.40
CA TYR A 247 19.82 16.77 -7.54
C TYR A 247 18.65 17.55 -8.14
N GLU A 248 18.80 18.87 -8.24
CA GLU A 248 17.81 19.77 -8.83
C GLU A 248 18.29 20.26 -10.20
N ARG A 249 17.56 19.88 -11.26
CA ARG A 249 17.94 20.20 -12.63
C ARG A 249 17.93 21.69 -12.95
N ASP A 250 17.09 22.48 -12.28
CA ASP A 250 16.85 23.89 -12.60
C ASP A 250 17.73 24.87 -11.79
N LYS A 251 18.75 24.36 -11.07
CA LYS A 251 19.74 25.16 -10.30
C LYS A 251 21.17 25.09 -10.88
N LEU A 252 21.30 24.72 -12.15
CA LEU A 252 22.54 24.79 -12.93
C LEU A 252 22.56 26.05 -13.81
#